data_AF-A0A956CGB1-F1
#
_entry.id   AF-A0A956CGB1-F1
#
_cell.length_a   1.000
_cell.length_b   1.000
_cell.length_c   1.000
_cell.angle_alpha   90.00
_cell.angle_beta   90.00
_cell.angle_gamma   90.00
#
_symmetry.space_group_name_H-M   'P 1'
#
loop_
_entity.id
_entity.type
_entity.pdbx_description
1 polymer ?
#
loop_
_entity_poly.entity_id
_entity_poly.type
_entity_poly.pdbx_seq_one_letter_code
_entity_poly.pdbx_strand_id
1 'polypeptide(L)'
;MSPRLRTTLLVIVLAGLLAGGIALHRTGQLRPDVIGAWIRSLGIWAAPVFVAAFAAGQLLHLPGTAFVVAARTAWGPVFGFALAYGAAVVAVTVPFVLTRRARGTGERSFRPRWRWLARLLDRVEVHPVRSVVLLRLVLWLSPPLGYALAFTGIRTRDYVVGSALGLAPCIALVSCGVGWIFG
;
A
#
# COMPACT_ATOMS: atom_id res chain seq x y z
N MET A 1 11.69 22.05 12.35
CA MET A 1 10.34 21.48 12.60
C MET A 1 10.48 20.24 13.46
N SER A 2 9.79 20.18 14.60
CA SER A 2 9.93 19.07 15.53
C SER A 2 9.41 17.76 14.93
N PRO A 3 10.10 16.62 15.15
CA PRO A 3 9.70 15.30 14.63
C PRO A 3 8.31 14.85 15.13
N ARG A 4 7.83 15.44 16.22
CA ARG A 4 6.49 15.21 16.78
C ARG A 4 5.40 15.82 15.89
N LEU A 5 5.58 17.07 15.42
CA LEU A 5 4.60 17.78 14.60
C LEU A 5 4.30 17.07 13.26
N ARG A 6 5.33 16.53 12.60
CA ARG A 6 5.17 15.75 11.35
C ARG A 6 4.37 14.47 11.56
N THR A 7 4.59 13.79 12.68
CA THR A 7 3.90 12.54 13.01
C THR A 7 2.44 12.81 13.36
N THR A 8 2.17 13.86 14.13
CA THR A 8 0.80 14.28 14.47
C THR A 8 0.01 14.68 13.23
N LEU A 9 0.60 15.47 12.32
CA LEU A 9 -0.04 15.84 11.05
C LEU A 9 -0.39 14.61 10.22
N LEU A 10 0.50 13.63 10.15
CA LEU A 10 0.30 12.43 9.36
C LEU A 10 -0.79 11.52 9.96
N VAL A 11 -0.86 11.42 11.29
CA VAL A 11 -1.95 10.73 12.01
C VAL A 11 -3.29 11.44 11.78
N ILE A 12 -3.32 12.78 11.79
CA ILE A 12 -4.53 13.56 11.51
C ILE A 12 -5.00 13.35 10.06
N VAL A 13 -4.08 13.35 9.10
CA VAL A 13 -4.40 13.08 7.69
C VAL A 13 -4.95 11.65 7.52
N LEU A 14 -4.33 10.66 8.17
CA LEU A 14 -4.82 9.28 8.18
C LEU A 14 -6.21 9.16 8.82
N ALA A 15 -6.42 9.80 9.96
CA ALA A 15 -7.70 9.80 10.66
C ALA A 15 -8.80 10.50 9.82
N GLY A 16 -8.46 11.60 9.14
CA GLY A 16 -9.35 12.30 8.22
C GLY A 16 -9.73 11.45 7.01
N LEU A 17 -8.77 10.72 6.42
CA LEU A 17 -9.02 9.79 5.32
C LEU A 17 -9.91 8.61 5.76
N LEU A 18 -9.68 8.08 6.96
CA LEU A 18 -10.51 7.02 7.56
C LEU A 18 -11.94 7.50 7.82
N ALA A 19 -12.10 8.67 8.44
CA ALA A 19 -13.40 9.27 8.72
C ALA A 19 -14.16 9.60 7.42
N GLY A 20 -13.47 10.15 6.41
CA GLY A 20 -14.05 10.42 5.10
C GLY A 20 -14.48 9.14 4.37
N GLY A 21 -13.67 8.07 4.43
CA GLY A 21 -14.01 6.77 3.84
C GLY A 21 -15.22 6.12 4.50
N ILE A 22 -15.33 6.17 5.83
CA ILE A 22 -16.49 5.66 6.57
C ILE A 22 -17.75 6.48 6.25
N ALA A 23 -17.63 7.80 6.16
CA ALA A 23 -18.74 8.68 5.79
C ALA A 23 -19.25 8.38 4.37
N LEU A 24 -18.34 8.22 3.40
CA LEU A 24 -18.69 7.88 2.01
C LEU A 24 -19.29 6.47 1.86
N HIS A 25 -18.86 5.52 2.68
CA HIS A 25 -19.45 4.18 2.70
C HIS A 25 -20.92 4.22 3.16
N ARG A 26 -21.22 5.05 4.17
CA ARG A 26 -22.58 5.21 4.69
C ARG A 26 -23.54 5.94 3.76
N THR A 27 -23.06 6.71 2.78
CA THR A 27 -23.92 7.45 1.84
C THR A 27 -24.36 6.65 0.61
N GLY A 28 -23.87 5.41 0.42
CA GLY A 28 -24.22 4.60 -0.75
C GLY A 28 -23.70 5.15 -2.09
N GLN A 29 -22.85 6.19 -2.06
CA GLN A 29 -22.28 6.85 -3.24
C GLN A 29 -21.07 6.11 -3.83
N LEU A 30 -20.77 4.90 -3.36
CA LEU A 30 -19.71 4.03 -3.88
C LEU A 30 -20.11 3.37 -5.20
N ARG A 31 -20.65 4.16 -6.13
CA ARG A 31 -20.95 3.77 -7.50
C ARG A 31 -19.73 4.08 -8.38
N PRO A 32 -19.19 3.11 -9.14
CA PRO A 32 -17.99 3.30 -9.96
C PRO A 32 -18.07 4.49 -10.92
N ASP A 33 -19.27 4.74 -11.46
CA ASP A 33 -19.63 5.85 -12.35
C ASP A 33 -19.54 7.22 -11.67
N VAL A 34 -20.07 7.35 -10.45
CA VAL A 34 -20.04 8.60 -9.65
C VAL A 34 -18.62 8.90 -9.17
N ILE A 35 -17.90 7.87 -8.70
CA ILE A 35 -16.50 8.00 -8.28
C ILE A 35 -15.63 8.42 -9.47
N GLY A 36 -15.82 7.80 -10.64
CA GLY A 36 -15.07 8.14 -11.85
C GLY A 36 -15.30 9.57 -12.32
N ALA A 37 -16.55 10.06 -12.28
CA ALA A 37 -16.85 11.45 -12.62
C ALA A 37 -16.25 12.45 -11.61
N TRP A 38 -16.35 12.15 -10.31
CA TRP A 38 -15.79 13.00 -9.25
C TRP A 38 -14.26 13.04 -9.26
N ILE A 39 -13.62 11.91 -9.52
CA ILE A 39 -12.16 11.86 -9.67
C ILE A 39 -11.70 12.66 -10.89
N ARG A 40 -12.42 12.58 -12.02
CA ARG A 40 -12.08 13.35 -13.23
C ARG A 40 -12.25 14.86 -13.03
N SER A 41 -13.18 15.32 -12.19
CA SER A 41 -13.35 16.74 -11.91
C SER A 41 -12.22 17.34 -11.05
N LEU A 42 -11.41 16.52 -10.38
CA LEU A 42 -10.26 16.97 -9.59
C LEU A 42 -9.04 17.39 -10.44
N GLY A 43 -9.05 17.15 -11.75
CA GLY A 43 -7.95 17.51 -12.65
C GLY A 43 -6.61 16.96 -12.17
N ILE A 44 -5.63 17.83 -11.94
CA ILE A 44 -4.28 17.45 -11.48
C ILE A 44 -4.27 16.77 -10.09
N TRP A 45 -5.29 17.01 -9.25
CA TRP A 45 -5.40 16.42 -7.92
C TRP A 45 -5.94 14.99 -7.91
N ALA A 46 -6.47 14.52 -9.04
CA ALA A 46 -7.07 13.20 -9.16
C ALA A 46 -6.09 12.07 -8.77
N ALA A 47 -4.84 12.19 -9.23
CA ALA A 47 -3.78 11.19 -8.96
C ALA A 47 -3.34 11.16 -7.48
N PRO A 48 -2.96 12.29 -6.83
CA PRO A 48 -2.67 12.31 -5.41
C PRO A 48 -3.81 11.82 -4.52
N VAL A 49 -5.05 12.22 -4.82
CA VAL A 49 -6.23 11.78 -4.07
C VAL A 49 -6.45 10.27 -4.23
N PHE A 50 -6.27 9.74 -5.44
CA PHE A 50 -6.33 8.30 -5.67
C PHE A 50 -5.28 7.53 -4.85
N VAL A 51 -4.02 8.00 -4.84
CA VAL A 51 -2.94 7.37 -4.04
C VAL A 51 -3.29 7.38 -2.56
N ALA A 52 -3.80 8.49 -2.04
CA ALA A 52 -4.22 8.60 -0.65
C ALA A 52 -5.39 7.66 -0.33
N ALA A 53 -6.38 7.58 -1.23
CA ALA A 53 -7.52 6.68 -1.09
C ALA A 53 -7.11 5.21 -1.15
N PHE A 54 -6.18 4.84 -2.04
CA PHE A 54 -5.62 3.48 -2.11
C PHE A 54 -4.95 3.12 -0.79
N ALA A 55 -4.07 3.99 -0.29
CA ALA A 55 -3.35 3.75 0.96
C ALA A 55 -4.29 3.65 2.17
N ALA A 56 -5.31 4.52 2.24
CA ALA A 56 -6.32 4.45 3.29
C ALA A 56 -7.18 3.18 3.19
N GLY A 57 -7.60 2.82 1.97
CA GLY A 57 -8.39 1.62 1.72
C GLY A 57 -7.65 0.34 2.11
N GLN A 58 -6.35 0.29 1.83
CA GLN A 58 -5.47 -0.80 2.27
C GLN A 58 -5.45 -0.97 3.80
N LEU A 59 -5.42 0.13 4.55
CA LEU A 59 -5.49 0.09 6.02
C LEU A 59 -6.85 -0.35 6.55
N LEU A 60 -7.91 -0.06 5.79
CA LEU A 60 -9.27 -0.55 6.03
C LEU A 60 -9.49 -1.99 5.57
N HIS A 61 -8.43 -2.71 5.16
CA HIS A 61 -8.49 -4.05 4.58
C HIS A 61 -9.35 -4.17 3.32
N LEU A 62 -9.54 -3.06 2.59
CA LEU A 62 -10.16 -3.11 1.28
C LEU A 62 -9.25 -3.83 0.28
N PRO A 63 -9.82 -4.66 -0.59
CA PRO A 63 -9.05 -5.42 -1.57
C PRO A 63 -8.36 -4.45 -2.54
N GLY A 64 -7.02 -4.50 -2.57
CA GLY A 64 -6.21 -3.63 -3.45
C GLY A 64 -6.53 -3.80 -4.94
N THR A 65 -7.04 -4.97 -5.33
CA THR A 65 -7.50 -5.26 -6.70
C THR A 65 -8.61 -4.31 -7.14
N ALA A 66 -9.54 -3.93 -6.26
CA ALA A 66 -10.62 -2.99 -6.58
C ALA A 66 -10.07 -1.62 -7.00
N PHE A 67 -9.03 -1.14 -6.32
CA PHE A 67 -8.37 0.11 -6.68
C PHE A 67 -7.59 -0.01 -7.99
N VAL A 68 -6.93 -1.15 -8.26
CA VAL A 68 -6.24 -1.38 -9.54
C VAL A 68 -7.24 -1.37 -10.72
N VAL A 69 -8.39 -2.02 -10.56
CA VAL A 69 -9.49 -2.00 -11.54
C VAL A 69 -9.97 -0.56 -11.75
N ALA A 70 -10.26 0.16 -10.67
CA ALA A 70 -10.72 1.55 -10.74
C ALA A 70 -9.73 2.48 -11.43
N ALA A 71 -8.43 2.32 -11.19
CA ALA A 71 -7.39 3.10 -11.87
C ALA A 71 -7.37 2.81 -13.38
N ARG A 72 -7.44 1.53 -13.75
CA ARG A 72 -7.46 1.12 -15.16
C ARG A 72 -8.70 1.63 -15.89
N THR A 73 -9.87 1.58 -15.27
CA THR A 73 -11.11 2.06 -15.91
C THR A 73 -11.15 3.58 -16.03
N ALA A 74 -10.59 4.31 -15.05
CA ALA A 74 -10.62 5.77 -15.06
C ALA A 74 -9.52 6.41 -15.95
N TRP A 75 -8.32 5.82 -16.02
CA TRP A 75 -7.18 6.39 -16.78
C TRP A 75 -6.68 5.51 -17.92
N GLY A 76 -7.37 4.40 -18.21
CA GLY A 76 -6.97 3.46 -19.26
C GLY A 76 -5.84 2.50 -18.83
N PRO A 77 -5.42 1.61 -19.75
CA PRO A 77 -4.55 0.48 -19.44
C PRO A 77 -3.15 0.89 -18.95
N VAL A 78 -2.52 1.88 -19.60
CA VAL A 78 -1.13 2.26 -19.33
C VAL A 78 -1.05 3.19 -18.11
N PHE A 79 -1.77 4.30 -18.14
CA PHE A 79 -1.73 5.27 -17.04
C PHE A 79 -2.38 4.73 -15.77
N GLY A 80 -3.47 3.96 -15.88
CA GLY A 80 -4.09 3.29 -14.75
C GLY A 80 -3.16 2.29 -14.07
N PHE A 81 -2.41 1.51 -14.85
CA PHE A 81 -1.37 0.61 -14.31
C PHE A 81 -0.29 1.40 -13.57
N ALA A 82 0.30 2.43 -14.20
CA ALA A 82 1.36 3.22 -13.59
C ALA A 82 0.90 3.90 -12.28
N LEU A 83 -0.32 4.45 -12.28
CA LEU A 83 -0.93 5.07 -11.12
C LEU A 83 -1.18 4.06 -10.00
N ALA A 84 -1.79 2.92 -10.31
CA ALA A 84 -2.07 1.86 -9.33
C ALA A 84 -0.79 1.25 -8.75
N TYR A 85 0.22 1.03 -9.59
CA TYR A 85 1.52 0.54 -9.17
C TYR A 85 2.22 1.53 -8.22
N GLY A 86 2.29 2.81 -8.59
CA GLY A 86 2.83 3.86 -7.74
C GLY A 86 2.07 3.98 -6.42
N ALA A 87 0.73 3.97 -6.47
CA ALA A 87 -0.13 4.00 -5.29
C ALA A 87 0.12 2.82 -4.37
N ALA A 88 0.25 1.61 -4.91
CA ALA A 88 0.53 0.40 -4.14
C ALA A 88 1.89 0.45 -3.45
N VAL A 89 2.94 0.89 -4.15
CA VAL A 89 4.28 1.05 -3.55
C VAL A 89 4.24 2.06 -2.41
N VAL A 90 3.54 3.19 -2.58
CA VAL A 90 3.35 4.20 -1.52
C VAL A 90 2.56 3.60 -0.35
N ALA A 91 1.46 2.92 -0.63
CA ALA A 91 0.56 2.33 0.36
C ALA A 91 1.26 1.30 1.27
N VAL A 92 2.25 0.56 0.75
CA VAL A 92 3.04 -0.36 1.58
C VAL A 92 4.23 0.31 2.27
N THR A 93 4.81 1.34 1.64
CA THR A 93 6.00 2.03 2.15
C THR A 93 5.66 2.93 3.33
N VAL A 94 4.56 3.67 3.24
CA VAL A 94 4.18 4.66 4.27
C VAL A 94 3.97 3.98 5.64
N PRO A 95 3.12 2.94 5.79
CA PRO A 95 2.94 2.25 7.06
C PRO A 95 4.23 1.62 7.59
N PHE A 96 5.06 1.04 6.72
CA PHE A 96 6.36 0.49 7.11
C PHE A 96 7.28 1.55 7.71
N VAL A 97 7.42 2.70 7.06
CA VAL A 97 8.29 3.80 7.53
C VAL A 97 7.75 4.38 8.83
N LEU A 98 6.44 4.56 8.94
CA LEU A 98 5.80 5.07 10.16
C LEU A 98 6.02 4.13 11.34
N THR A 99 5.74 2.85 11.15
CA THR A 99 5.93 1.81 12.17
C THR A 99 7.39 1.74 12.60
N ARG A 100 8.32 1.78 11.65
CA ARG A 100 9.77 1.78 11.91
C ARG A 100 10.22 3.01 12.69
N ARG A 101 9.68 4.19 12.38
CA ARG A 101 9.99 5.42 13.13
C ARG A 101 9.38 5.42 14.52
N ALA A 102 8.15 4.92 14.67
CA ALA A 102 7.47 4.79 15.95
C ALA A 102 8.19 3.81 16.89
N ARG A 103 8.76 2.73 16.35
CA ARG A 103 9.58 1.76 17.10
C ARG A 103 10.87 2.36 17.70
N GLY A 104 11.41 3.42 17.10
CA GLY A 104 12.73 3.95 17.47
C GLY A 104 13.90 3.01 17.10
N THR A 105 15.14 3.46 17.31
CA THR A 105 16.36 2.73 16.94
C THR A 105 16.70 1.56 17.86
N GLY A 106 16.08 1.45 19.05
CA GLY A 106 16.54 0.59 20.15
C GLY A 106 16.06 -0.87 20.16
N GLU A 107 14.82 -1.17 19.81
CA GLU A 107 14.25 -2.51 20.11
C GLU A 107 14.08 -3.40 18.87
N ARG A 108 15.02 -4.32 18.68
CA ARG A 108 14.91 -5.44 17.72
C ARG A 108 14.33 -6.67 18.44
N SER A 109 13.09 -6.58 18.92
CA SER A 109 12.51 -7.65 19.77
C SER A 109 11.33 -8.40 19.16
N PHE A 110 10.96 -8.15 17.89
CA PHE A 110 9.88 -8.94 17.29
C PHE A 110 10.39 -10.32 16.85
N ARG A 111 10.35 -11.28 17.78
CA ARG A 111 10.43 -12.71 17.46
C ARG A 111 9.01 -13.28 17.42
N PRO A 112 8.50 -13.67 16.24
CA PRO A 112 7.18 -14.27 16.18
C PRO A 112 7.16 -15.62 16.89
N ARG A 113 6.04 -15.93 17.55
CA ARG A 113 5.79 -17.22 18.21
C ARG A 113 5.92 -18.42 17.26
N TRP A 114 5.70 -18.21 15.97
CA TRP A 114 5.68 -19.29 14.98
C TRP A 114 7.07 -19.47 14.35
N ARG A 115 7.63 -20.68 14.50
CA ARG A 115 9.01 -21.02 14.07
C ARG A 115 9.25 -20.84 12.56
N TRP A 116 8.22 -20.97 11.73
CA TRP A 116 8.33 -20.72 10.28
C TRP A 116 8.51 -19.23 9.99
N LEU A 117 7.80 -18.35 10.70
CA LEU A 117 7.88 -16.91 10.53
C LEU A 117 9.20 -16.36 11.04
N ALA A 118 9.73 -16.91 12.15
CA ALA A 118 11.07 -16.61 12.64
C ALA A 118 12.15 -16.96 11.58
N ARG A 119 12.11 -18.16 10.99
CA ARG A 119 13.02 -18.56 9.91
C ARG A 119 12.91 -17.68 8.67
N LEU A 120 11.70 -17.20 8.37
CA LEU A 120 11.44 -16.29 7.25
C LEU A 120 12.10 -14.94 7.49
N LEU A 121 12.02 -14.42 8.72
CA LEU A 121 12.65 -13.16 9.14
C LEU A 121 14.19 -13.29 9.17
N ASP A 122 14.74 -14.41 9.63
CA ASP A 122 16.18 -14.67 9.59
C ASP A 122 16.70 -14.65 8.13
N ARG A 123 15.94 -15.24 7.20
CA ARG A 123 16.27 -15.19 5.75
C ARG A 123 16.22 -13.78 5.19
N VAL A 124 15.30 -12.94 5.67
CA VAL A 124 15.20 -11.52 5.28
C VAL A 124 16.45 -10.75 5.70
N GLU A 125 17.11 -11.09 6.79
CA GLU A 125 18.34 -10.40 7.19
C GLU A 125 19.54 -10.75 6.29
N VAL A 126 19.59 -11.98 5.75
CA VAL A 126 20.65 -12.41 4.84
C VAL A 126 20.42 -11.90 3.40
N HIS A 127 19.19 -11.97 2.90
CA HIS A 127 18.86 -11.57 1.52
C HIS A 127 17.60 -10.67 1.48
N PRO A 128 17.68 -9.41 1.96
CA PRO A 128 16.51 -8.57 2.23
C PRO A 128 15.62 -8.33 1.02
N VAL A 129 16.21 -7.96 -0.13
CA VAL A 129 15.43 -7.67 -1.34
C VAL A 129 14.71 -8.93 -1.86
N ARG A 130 15.43 -10.05 -2.00
CA ARG A 130 14.85 -11.30 -2.54
C ARG A 130 13.73 -11.83 -1.64
N SER A 131 13.94 -11.82 -0.34
CA SER A 131 12.92 -12.26 0.61
C SER A 131 11.68 -11.37 0.54
N VAL A 132 11.83 -10.04 0.50
CA VAL A 132 10.68 -9.14 0.37
C VAL A 132 9.95 -9.37 -0.96
N VAL A 133 10.64 -9.57 -2.07
CA VAL A 133 10.02 -9.91 -3.36
C VAL A 133 9.16 -11.17 -3.22
N LEU A 134 9.72 -12.27 -2.72
CA LEU A 134 8.98 -13.53 -2.56
C LEU A 134 7.78 -13.38 -1.63
N LEU A 135 7.94 -12.67 -0.51
CA LEU A 135 6.85 -12.40 0.42
C LEU A 135 5.75 -11.57 -0.23
N ARG A 136 6.09 -10.61 -1.08
CA ARG A 136 5.13 -9.81 -1.84
C ARG A 136 4.43 -10.59 -2.93
N LEU A 137 5.09 -11.55 -3.57
CA LEU A 137 4.42 -12.41 -4.54
C LEU A 137 3.32 -13.27 -3.89
N VAL A 138 3.53 -13.71 -2.64
CA VAL A 138 2.57 -14.55 -1.90
C VAL A 138 1.53 -13.72 -1.15
N LEU A 139 1.97 -12.68 -0.45
CA LEU A 139 1.14 -11.89 0.47
C LEU A 139 0.73 -10.53 -0.10
N TRP A 140 1.15 -10.21 -1.34
CA TRP A 140 0.80 -9.01 -2.10
C TRP A 140 0.86 -7.73 -1.28
N LEU A 141 -0.31 -7.21 -0.97
CA LEU A 141 -0.56 -5.92 -0.36
C LEU A 141 -0.89 -6.05 1.13
N SER A 142 -0.69 -7.23 1.73
CA SER A 142 -1.07 -7.46 3.12
C SER A 142 -0.38 -6.46 4.08
N PRO A 143 -1.17 -5.72 4.89
CA PRO A 143 -0.62 -4.85 5.92
C PRO A 143 0.24 -5.58 6.97
N PRO A 144 -0.13 -6.80 7.44
CA PRO A 144 0.66 -7.54 8.43
C PRO A 144 2.13 -7.77 8.03
N LEU A 145 2.40 -8.01 6.74
CA LEU A 145 3.77 -8.20 6.24
C LEU A 145 4.60 -6.93 6.44
N GLY A 146 4.03 -5.77 6.12
CA GLY A 146 4.70 -4.47 6.29
C GLY A 146 5.04 -4.20 7.75
N TYR A 147 4.12 -4.49 8.66
CA TYR A 147 4.36 -4.36 10.10
C TYR A 147 5.46 -5.31 10.58
N ALA A 148 5.37 -6.61 10.25
CA ALA A 148 6.39 -7.59 10.66
C ALA A 148 7.80 -7.19 10.19
N LEU A 149 7.93 -6.75 8.94
CA LEU A 149 9.21 -6.29 8.38
C LEU A 149 9.68 -4.96 8.97
N ALA A 150 8.76 -4.09 9.42
CA ALA A 150 9.14 -2.84 10.07
C ALA A 150 9.86 -3.06 11.41
N PHE A 151 9.59 -4.19 12.08
CA PHE A 151 10.27 -4.59 13.31
C PHE A 151 11.60 -5.33 13.11
N THR A 152 11.99 -5.66 11.86
CA THR A 152 13.30 -6.30 11.58
C THR A 152 14.43 -5.29 11.32
N GLY A 153 15.66 -5.80 11.18
CA GLY A 153 16.83 -5.00 10.81
C GLY A 153 16.90 -4.51 9.36
N ILE A 154 15.96 -4.87 8.48
CA ILE A 154 16.03 -4.55 7.04
C ILE A 154 16.19 -3.04 6.77
N ARG A 155 16.98 -2.62 5.78
CA ARG A 155 17.07 -1.20 5.43
C ARG A 155 15.79 -0.77 4.69
N THR A 156 15.33 0.46 4.92
CA THR A 156 14.15 1.00 4.23
C THR A 156 14.29 0.94 2.71
N ARG A 157 15.50 1.17 2.18
CA ARG A 157 15.78 1.07 0.74
C ARG A 157 15.53 -0.35 0.21
N ASP A 158 16.05 -1.36 0.90
CA ASP A 158 15.90 -2.76 0.49
C ASP A 158 14.44 -3.21 0.54
N TYR A 159 13.70 -2.73 1.55
CA TYR A 159 12.25 -2.96 1.65
C TYR A 159 11.47 -2.32 0.49
N VAL A 160 11.77 -1.07 0.15
CA VAL A 160 11.09 -0.34 -0.94
C VAL A 160 11.40 -0.99 -2.28
N VAL A 161 12.67 -1.31 -2.56
CA VAL A 161 13.10 -1.97 -3.80
C VAL A 161 12.48 -3.36 -3.91
N GLY A 162 12.55 -4.16 -2.84
CA GLY A 162 11.94 -5.49 -2.83
C GLY A 162 10.41 -5.44 -2.98
N SER A 163 9.75 -4.44 -2.39
CA SER A 163 8.30 -4.27 -2.53
C SER A 163 7.91 -3.79 -3.93
N ALA A 164 8.66 -2.87 -4.51
CA ALA A 164 8.45 -2.42 -5.88
C ALA A 164 8.57 -3.60 -6.87
N LEU A 165 9.68 -4.34 -6.79
CA LEU A 165 9.90 -5.50 -7.65
C LEU A 165 8.88 -6.62 -7.44
N GLY A 166 8.47 -6.87 -6.20
CA GLY A 166 7.48 -7.90 -5.89
C GLY A 166 6.05 -7.52 -6.30
N LEU A 167 5.67 -6.24 -6.20
CA LEU A 167 4.32 -5.77 -6.54
C LEU A 167 4.13 -5.56 -8.05
N ALA A 168 5.20 -5.30 -8.81
CA ALA A 168 5.12 -5.10 -10.26
C ALA A 168 4.41 -6.25 -10.99
N PRO A 169 4.83 -7.52 -10.86
CA PRO A 169 4.15 -8.63 -11.54
C PRO A 169 2.73 -8.86 -11.01
N CYS A 170 2.49 -8.65 -9.71
CA CYS A 170 1.16 -8.76 -9.10
C CYS A 170 0.16 -7.78 -9.74
N ILE A 171 0.54 -6.50 -9.83
CA ILE A 171 -0.33 -5.45 -10.35
C ILE A 171 -0.47 -5.56 -11.88
N ALA A 172 0.58 -5.99 -12.56
CA ALA A 172 0.52 -6.28 -13.99
C ALA A 172 -0.48 -7.40 -14.28
N LEU A 173 -0.47 -8.47 -13.48
CA LEU A 173 -1.41 -9.60 -13.64
C LEU A 173 -2.87 -9.16 -13.48
N VAL A 174 -3.19 -8.37 -12.44
CA VAL A 174 -4.55 -7.81 -12.28
C VAL A 174 -4.91 -6.91 -13.46
N SER A 175 -4.01 -5.99 -13.80
CA SER A 175 -4.28 -5.00 -14.84
C SER A 175 -4.53 -5.67 -16.19
N CYS A 176 -3.74 -6.68 -16.56
CA CYS A 176 -3.94 -7.46 -17.77
C CYS A 176 -5.24 -8.29 -17.72
N GLY A 177 -5.55 -8.91 -16.58
CA GLY A 177 -6.79 -9.68 -16.41
C GLY A 177 -8.05 -8.82 -16.60
N VAL A 178 -8.04 -7.57 -16.15
CA VAL A 178 -9.14 -6.62 -16.41
C VAL A 178 -9.30 -6.34 -17.90
N GLY A 179 -8.21 -6.28 -18.67
CA GLY A 179 -8.28 -6.12 -20.12
C GLY A 179 -8.96 -7.29 -20.85
N TRP A 180 -8.86 -8.51 -20.31
CA TRP A 180 -9.52 -9.70 -20.87
C TRP A 180 -11.00 -9.80 -20.54
N ILE A 181 -11.44 -9.20 -19.42
CA ILE A 181 -12.83 -9.30 -18.95
C ILE A 181 -13.71 -8.18 -19.55
N PHE A 182 -13.13 -7.01 -19.83
CA PHE A 182 -13.85 -5.82 -20.26
C PHE A 182 -13.45 -5.30 -21.65
N GLY A 183 -12.60 -6.03 -22.38
CA GLY A 183 -12.21 -5.75 -23.76
C GLY A 183 -12.90 -6.72 -24.72
#